data_AF-A0A7C0VFN8-F1
#
_entry.id   AF-A0A7C0VFN8-F1
#
_cell.length_a   1.000
_cell.length_b   1.000
_cell.length_c   1.000
_cell.angle_alpha   90.00
_cell.angle_beta   90.00
_cell.angle_gamma   90.00
#
_symmetry.space_group_name_H-M   'P 1'
#
loop_
_entity.id
_entity.type
_entity.pdbx_description
1 polymer ?
#
loop_
_entity_poly.entity_id
_entity_poly.type
_entity_poly.pdbx_seq_one_letter_code
_entity_poly.pdbx_strand_id
1 'polypeptide(L)'
;MKQLDLPGWRHLPLQLMASMQRLFQGCRERGVTLVGVSKFSKTRALTAALQAELGETREPEYLDVELLARVKEGETGYTTPLLLGSYALQRNPDALEDPEKYLDTFFRELPPSKRGWALEVLKGVPTTPAIAMLHFIPRAHAQPLRVDIPANGLGVEKTLWDVRPFEFLAPSLVDPLLGQLVSDFGGRDVYNALLYVVDREVRLGGSQVDGVYRSLLSSQLGRPIEYDRSTRRFTH
;
A
#
# COMPACT_ATOMS: atom_id res chain seq x y z
N MET A 1 -0.91 -25.05 -13.39
CA MET A 1 0.38 -24.34 -13.25
C MET A 1 1.07 -24.92 -12.02
N LYS A 2 2.30 -25.47 -12.12
CA LYS A 2 3.04 -25.91 -10.92
C LYS A 2 3.36 -24.66 -10.09
N GLN A 3 2.89 -24.63 -8.85
CA GLN A 3 3.20 -23.55 -7.93
C GLN A 3 4.71 -23.57 -7.68
N LEU A 4 5.37 -22.42 -7.87
CA LEU A 4 6.79 -22.28 -7.56
C LEU A 4 6.95 -22.44 -6.05
N ASP A 5 7.51 -23.57 -5.61
CA ASP A 5 7.77 -23.86 -4.20
C ASP A 5 9.06 -23.15 -3.78
N LEU A 6 8.98 -21.82 -3.71
CA LEU A 6 10.09 -20.99 -3.26
C LEU A 6 10.18 -21.04 -1.74
N PRO A 7 11.35 -21.35 -1.16
CA PRO A 7 11.54 -21.33 0.28
C PRO A 7 11.07 -20.01 0.90
N GLY A 8 10.12 -20.12 1.82
CA GLY A 8 9.57 -19.01 2.57
C GLY A 8 8.40 -18.26 1.95
N TRP A 9 8.02 -18.57 0.71
CA TRP A 9 6.86 -17.96 0.04
C TRP A 9 5.57 -18.08 0.86
N ARG A 10 5.35 -19.24 1.50
CA ARG A 10 4.13 -19.54 2.26
C ARG A 10 3.91 -18.67 3.50
N HIS A 11 4.96 -18.06 4.06
CA HIS A 11 4.85 -17.18 5.23
C HIS A 11 5.26 -15.74 4.95
N LEU A 12 5.49 -15.40 3.67
CA LEU A 12 5.80 -14.05 3.24
C LEU A 12 4.72 -13.02 3.67
N PRO A 13 3.40 -13.31 3.62
CA PRO A 13 2.40 -12.37 4.11
C PRO A 13 2.58 -12.02 5.60
N LEU A 14 2.91 -13.01 6.44
CA LEU A 14 3.21 -12.79 7.86
C LEU A 14 4.49 -11.98 8.05
N GLN A 15 5.52 -12.24 7.24
CA GLN A 15 6.76 -11.45 7.28
C GLN A 15 6.50 -9.98 6.90
N LEU A 16 5.62 -9.74 5.92
CA LEU A 16 5.23 -8.40 5.52
C LEU A 16 4.47 -7.69 6.64
N MET A 17 3.48 -8.33 7.25
CA MET A 17 2.74 -7.79 8.41
C MET A 17 3.70 -7.44 9.56
N ALA A 18 4.58 -8.36 9.94
CA ALA A 18 5.58 -8.15 10.98
C ALA A 18 6.55 -7.00 10.65
N SER A 19 6.90 -6.83 9.37
CA SER A 19 7.80 -5.76 8.94
C SER A 19 7.10 -4.41 8.93
N MET A 20 5.83 -4.35 8.53
CA MET A 20 5.01 -3.14 8.61
C MET A 20 4.81 -2.70 10.07
N GLN A 21 4.46 -3.62 10.97
CA GLN A 21 4.32 -3.34 12.40
C GLN A 21 5.63 -2.77 12.99
N ARG A 22 6.77 -3.38 12.67
CA ARG A 22 8.10 -2.88 13.09
C ARG A 22 8.42 -1.52 12.50
N LEU A 23 8.09 -1.27 11.24
CA LEU A 23 8.29 0.02 10.59
C LEU A 23 7.47 1.11 11.30
N PHE A 24 6.17 0.88 11.53
CA PHE A 24 5.32 1.85 12.21
C PHE A 24 5.79 2.15 13.63
N GLN A 25 6.13 1.10 14.40
CA GLN A 25 6.68 1.26 15.74
C GLN A 25 8.00 2.04 15.72
N GLY A 26 8.91 1.66 14.82
CA GLY A 26 10.22 2.29 14.70
C GLY A 26 10.15 3.76 14.27
N CYS A 27 9.21 4.10 13.39
CA CYS A 27 8.89 5.47 13.00
C CYS A 27 8.35 6.27 14.18
N ARG A 28 7.40 5.71 14.93
CA ARG A 28 6.82 6.34 16.13
C ARG A 28 7.87 6.67 17.17
N GLU A 29 8.70 5.69 17.55
CA GLU A 29 9.75 5.85 18.56
C GLU A 29 10.78 6.92 18.19
N ARG A 30 11.01 7.14 16.89
CA ARG A 30 11.99 8.09 16.37
C ARG A 30 11.38 9.44 15.99
N GLY A 31 10.07 9.62 16.13
CA GLY A 31 9.38 10.83 15.68
C GLY A 31 9.46 11.04 14.16
N VAL A 32 9.52 9.96 13.38
CA VAL A 32 9.56 10.01 11.91
C VAL A 32 8.14 9.83 11.37
N THR A 33 7.64 10.80 10.62
CA THR A 33 6.36 10.67 9.91
C THR A 33 6.55 9.79 8.68
N LEU A 34 5.86 8.64 8.67
CA LEU A 34 5.85 7.75 7.51
C LEU A 34 4.79 8.19 6.51
N VAL A 35 5.18 8.32 5.24
CA VAL A 35 4.28 8.71 4.15
C VAL A 35 4.46 7.76 2.98
N GLY A 36 3.38 7.12 2.57
CA GLY A 36 3.28 6.37 1.32
C GLY A 36 2.72 7.28 0.22
N VAL A 37 3.34 7.26 -0.96
CA VAL A 37 2.86 8.01 -2.14
C VAL A 37 2.81 7.07 -3.33
N SER A 38 1.68 7.07 -4.05
CA SER A 38 1.50 6.24 -5.24
C SER A 38 0.77 6.99 -6.35
N LYS A 39 1.21 6.78 -7.61
CA LYS A 39 0.58 7.38 -8.81
C LYS A 39 -0.67 6.64 -9.25
N PHE A 40 -0.66 5.32 -9.06
CA PHE A 40 -1.72 4.44 -9.52
C PHE A 40 -2.28 3.70 -8.32
N SER A 41 -3.57 3.88 -8.10
CA SER A 41 -4.31 3.09 -7.13
C SER A 41 -5.57 2.55 -7.78
N LYS A 42 -5.80 1.25 -7.64
CA LYS A 42 -7.06 0.59 -8.03
C LYS A 42 -8.06 0.57 -6.88
N THR A 43 -7.97 1.56 -6.00
CA THR A 43 -8.82 1.66 -4.82
C THR A 43 -10.18 2.26 -5.16
N ARG A 44 -11.17 1.94 -4.32
CA ARG A 44 -12.53 2.46 -4.35
C ARG A 44 -12.92 2.97 -2.95
N ALA A 45 -11.94 3.36 -2.15
CA ALA A 45 -12.16 3.65 -0.73
C ALA A 45 -12.91 4.98 -0.56
N LEU A 46 -12.48 6.02 -1.28
CA LEU A 46 -13.16 7.31 -1.27
C LEU A 46 -14.55 7.20 -1.88
N THR A 47 -14.67 6.55 -3.03
CA THR A 47 -15.98 6.33 -3.69
C THR A 47 -16.95 5.53 -2.82
N ALA A 48 -16.46 4.48 -2.12
CA ALA A 48 -17.27 3.73 -1.15
C ALA A 48 -17.68 4.58 0.06
N ALA A 49 -16.77 5.39 0.60
CA ALA A 49 -17.08 6.28 1.73
C ALA A 49 -18.13 7.33 1.36
N LEU A 50 -17.99 7.96 0.18
CA LEU A 50 -18.97 8.92 -0.33
C LEU A 50 -20.34 8.28 -0.58
N GLN A 51 -20.38 7.06 -1.13
CA GLN A 51 -21.64 6.32 -1.29
C GLN A 51 -22.28 5.99 0.06
N ALA A 52 -21.48 5.57 1.05
CA ALA A 52 -21.98 5.28 2.39
C ALA A 52 -22.58 6.54 3.06
N GLU A 53 -21.98 7.72 2.90
CA GLU A 53 -22.56 8.99 3.38
C GLU A 53 -23.90 9.33 2.70
N LEU A 54 -24.09 8.90 1.45
CA LEU A 54 -25.34 9.05 0.71
C LEU A 54 -26.39 7.97 1.04
N GLY A 55 -26.07 7.00 1.89
CA GLY A 55 -26.94 5.86 2.21
C GLY A 55 -27.05 4.82 1.09
N GLU A 56 -26.13 4.85 0.12
CA GLU A 56 -26.07 3.90 -1.00
C GLU A 56 -25.31 2.64 -0.58
N THR A 57 -25.86 1.46 -0.88
CA THR A 57 -25.28 0.15 -0.49
C THR A 57 -24.67 -0.61 -1.66
N ARG A 58 -24.79 -0.08 -2.88
CA ARG A 58 -24.19 -0.67 -4.07
C ARG A 58 -22.67 -0.54 -4.06
N GLU A 59 -21.99 -1.46 -4.73
CA GLU A 59 -20.54 -1.33 -4.92
C GLU A 59 -20.22 -0.10 -5.78
N PRO A 60 -19.10 0.60 -5.51
CA PRO A 60 -18.70 1.73 -6.32
C PRO A 60 -18.31 1.31 -7.73
N GLU A 61 -18.95 1.94 -8.72
CA GLU A 61 -18.70 1.69 -10.14
C GLU A 61 -17.26 2.11 -10.53
N TYR A 62 -16.85 3.30 -10.07
CA TYR A 62 -15.59 3.93 -10.46
C TYR A 62 -14.48 3.70 -9.46
N LEU A 63 -13.23 3.65 -9.97
CA LEU A 63 -12.05 3.82 -9.13
C LEU A 63 -11.98 5.26 -8.61
N ASP A 64 -11.35 5.47 -7.46
CA ASP A 64 -11.21 6.82 -6.89
C ASP A 64 -10.50 7.77 -7.87
N VAL A 65 -9.42 7.30 -8.50
CA VAL A 65 -8.68 8.08 -9.51
C VAL A 65 -9.49 8.37 -10.78
N GLU A 66 -10.42 7.50 -11.14
CA GLU A 66 -11.29 7.70 -12.30
C GLU A 66 -12.38 8.73 -11.99
N LEU A 67 -12.98 8.66 -10.79
CA LEU A 67 -13.90 9.68 -10.32
C LEU A 67 -13.23 11.05 -10.33
N LEU A 68 -12.03 11.17 -9.76
CA LEU A 68 -11.28 12.41 -9.71
C LEU A 68 -10.93 12.93 -11.10
N ALA A 69 -10.49 12.07 -12.02
CA ALA A 69 -10.20 12.47 -13.38
C ALA A 69 -11.44 13.05 -14.10
N ARG A 70 -12.65 12.56 -13.79
CA ARG A 70 -13.90 13.03 -14.41
C ARG A 70 -14.43 14.33 -13.79
N VAL A 71 -14.31 14.48 -12.47
CA VAL A 71 -14.99 15.57 -11.74
C VAL A 71 -14.06 16.68 -11.26
N LYS A 72 -12.74 16.47 -11.32
CA LYS A 72 -11.70 17.40 -10.84
C LYS A 72 -10.60 17.66 -11.87
N GLU A 73 -10.92 17.50 -13.15
CA GLU A 73 -9.97 17.81 -14.23
C GLU A 73 -9.55 19.30 -14.18
N GLY A 74 -8.24 19.56 -14.22
CA GLY A 74 -7.68 20.91 -14.19
C GLY A 74 -7.65 21.58 -12.81
N GLU A 75 -8.25 20.96 -11.78
CA GLU A 75 -8.21 21.49 -10.41
C GLU A 75 -6.90 21.12 -9.68
N THR A 76 -6.67 21.77 -8.53
CA THR A 76 -5.62 21.46 -7.55
C THR A 76 -6.22 21.29 -6.18
N GLY A 77 -5.55 20.53 -5.32
CA GLY A 77 -5.96 20.36 -3.93
C GLY A 77 -5.93 18.90 -3.53
N TYR A 78 -6.71 18.54 -2.52
CA TYR A 78 -6.77 17.18 -2.02
C TYR A 78 -8.15 16.83 -1.52
N THR A 79 -8.45 15.54 -1.48
CA THR A 79 -9.70 15.03 -0.91
C THR A 79 -9.62 15.04 0.62
N THR A 80 -10.74 15.28 1.32
CA THR A 80 -10.81 15.12 2.78
C THR A 80 -10.16 13.78 3.18
N PRO A 81 -9.20 13.75 4.12
CA PRO A 81 -8.51 12.52 4.47
C PRO A 81 -9.49 11.50 5.06
N LEU A 82 -9.37 10.27 4.58
CA LEU A 82 -10.24 9.16 4.94
C LEU A 82 -9.43 8.13 5.73
N LEU A 83 -9.79 7.95 6.99
CA LEU A 83 -9.21 6.92 7.83
C LEU A 83 -9.78 5.56 7.43
N LEU A 84 -8.88 4.63 7.08
CA LEU A 84 -9.22 3.27 6.67
C LEU A 84 -9.09 2.34 7.86
N GLY A 85 -10.22 1.80 8.31
CA GLY A 85 -10.29 0.80 9.36
C GLY A 85 -10.45 -0.61 8.81
N SER A 86 -11.55 -1.27 9.18
CA SER A 86 -11.88 -2.62 8.69
C SER A 86 -11.96 -2.72 7.16
N TYR A 87 -12.17 -1.62 6.44
CA TYR A 87 -12.11 -1.63 4.97
C TYR A 87 -10.77 -2.14 4.44
N ALA A 88 -9.65 -1.85 5.09
CA ALA A 88 -8.33 -2.29 4.62
C ALA A 88 -8.15 -3.81 4.64
N LEU A 89 -9.00 -4.54 5.38
CA LEU A 89 -8.95 -6.01 5.47
C LEU A 89 -9.84 -6.71 4.43
N GLN A 90 -10.53 -5.93 3.60
CA GLN A 90 -11.23 -6.20 2.33
C GLN A 90 -12.05 -7.47 2.12
N ARG A 91 -12.12 -8.47 3.01
CA ARG A 91 -12.95 -9.68 2.82
C ARG A 91 -13.48 -10.34 4.07
N ASN A 92 -12.83 -10.21 5.22
CA ASN A 92 -13.32 -10.78 6.48
C ASN A 92 -12.59 -10.11 7.66
N PRO A 93 -13.04 -8.94 8.14
CA PRO A 93 -12.40 -8.28 9.28
C PRO A 93 -12.40 -9.20 10.51
N ASP A 94 -13.47 -9.95 10.70
CA ASP A 94 -13.65 -10.88 11.83
C ASP A 94 -12.67 -12.06 11.78
N ALA A 95 -12.11 -12.38 10.60
CA ALA A 95 -11.15 -13.48 10.48
C ALA A 95 -9.90 -13.25 11.34
N LEU A 96 -9.53 -11.99 11.60
CA LEU A 96 -8.39 -11.65 12.45
C LEU A 96 -8.75 -11.48 13.94
N GLU A 97 -10.03 -11.58 14.31
CA GLU A 97 -10.45 -11.59 15.73
C GLU A 97 -10.03 -12.89 16.44
N ASP A 98 -9.86 -13.97 15.68
CA ASP A 98 -9.30 -15.24 16.15
C ASP A 98 -8.01 -15.56 15.38
N PRO A 99 -6.85 -15.05 15.85
CA PRO A 99 -5.55 -15.29 15.23
C PRO A 99 -5.19 -16.78 15.08
N GLU A 100 -5.63 -17.65 15.99
CA GLU A 100 -5.35 -19.09 15.92
C GLU A 100 -6.11 -19.73 14.76
N LYS A 101 -7.41 -19.45 14.68
CA LYS A 101 -8.25 -19.90 13.56
C LYS A 101 -7.79 -19.31 12.23
N TYR A 102 -7.34 -18.05 12.20
CA TYR A 102 -6.76 -17.44 11.00
C TYR A 102 -5.52 -18.20 10.54
N LEU A 103 -4.61 -18.49 11.47
CA LEU A 103 -3.39 -19.24 11.22
C LEU A 103 -3.70 -20.65 10.67
N ASP A 104 -4.68 -21.33 11.26
CA ASP A 104 -5.16 -22.64 10.82
C ASP A 104 -5.95 -22.62 9.52
N THR A 105 -6.47 -21.46 9.11
CA THR A 105 -7.20 -21.35 7.85
C THR A 105 -6.26 -21.03 6.71
N PHE A 106 -5.39 -20.03 6.88
CA PHE A 106 -4.60 -19.44 5.80
C PHE A 106 -3.13 -19.89 5.80
N PHE A 107 -2.62 -20.45 6.90
CA PHE A 107 -1.21 -20.84 7.06
C PHE A 107 -1.04 -22.27 7.60
N ARG A 108 -1.91 -23.20 7.18
CA ARG A 108 -1.90 -24.62 7.58
C ARG A 108 -0.54 -25.29 7.46
N GLU A 109 0.17 -24.96 6.40
CA GLU A 109 1.45 -25.59 6.02
C GLU A 109 2.65 -24.91 6.70
N LEU A 110 2.41 -23.99 7.64
CA LEU A 110 3.48 -23.32 8.37
C LEU A 110 4.20 -24.31 9.30
N PRO A 111 5.54 -24.37 9.31
CA PRO A 111 6.29 -25.24 10.20
C PRO A 111 5.94 -24.98 11.68
N PRO A 112 5.82 -26.01 12.53
CA PRO A 112 5.48 -25.85 13.95
C PRO A 112 6.34 -24.83 14.68
N SER A 113 7.65 -24.77 14.37
CA SER A 113 8.60 -23.82 14.96
C SER A 113 8.28 -22.35 14.69
N LYS A 114 7.49 -22.04 13.65
CA LYS A 114 7.11 -20.65 13.29
C LYS A 114 5.71 -20.26 13.74
N ARG A 115 4.90 -21.21 14.22
CA ARG A 115 3.51 -20.95 14.59
C ARG A 115 3.38 -19.97 15.74
N GLY A 116 4.24 -20.08 16.77
CA GLY A 116 4.26 -19.13 17.88
C GLY A 116 4.54 -17.70 17.42
N TRP A 117 5.58 -17.50 16.61
CA TRP A 117 5.89 -16.19 16.01
C TRP A 117 4.72 -15.66 15.15
N ALA A 118 4.14 -16.50 14.31
CA ALA A 118 3.04 -16.10 13.44
C ALA A 118 1.80 -15.66 14.23
N LEU A 119 1.50 -16.36 15.33
CA LEU A 119 0.41 -16.00 16.22
C LEU A 119 0.62 -14.62 16.85
N GLU A 120 1.83 -14.32 17.31
CA GLU A 120 2.16 -13.01 17.87
C GLU A 120 2.05 -11.89 16.83
N VAL A 121 2.48 -12.13 15.59
CA VAL A 121 2.31 -11.17 14.48
C VAL A 121 0.83 -10.88 14.24
N LEU A 122 -0.01 -11.92 14.17
CA LEU A 122 -1.44 -11.77 13.91
C LEU A 122 -2.16 -11.04 15.05
N LYS A 123 -1.82 -11.33 16.31
CA LYS A 123 -2.33 -10.60 17.49
C LYS A 123 -2.02 -9.11 17.47
N GLY A 124 -0.91 -8.71 16.83
CA GLY A 124 -0.54 -7.30 16.67
C GLY A 124 -1.24 -6.57 15.52
N VAL A 125 -1.94 -7.26 14.62
CA VAL A 125 -2.60 -6.61 13.48
C VAL A 125 -3.73 -5.68 13.93
N PRO A 126 -4.63 -6.08 14.85
CA PRO A 126 -5.69 -5.19 15.34
C PRO A 126 -5.19 -3.87 15.94
N THR A 127 -4.04 -3.88 16.60
CA THR A 127 -3.45 -2.71 17.28
C THR A 127 -2.53 -1.88 16.39
N THR A 128 -2.38 -2.27 15.13
CA THR A 128 -1.64 -1.50 14.12
C THR A 128 -2.38 -0.19 13.85
N PRO A 129 -1.68 0.95 13.67
CA PRO A 129 -2.34 2.23 13.37
C PRO A 129 -3.23 2.11 12.12
N ALA A 130 -4.40 2.74 12.16
CA ALA A 130 -5.21 2.91 10.97
C ALA A 130 -4.46 3.75 9.93
N ILE A 131 -4.87 3.67 8.66
CA ILE A 131 -4.21 4.41 7.58
C ILE A 131 -5.11 5.55 7.13
N ALA A 132 -4.65 6.79 7.28
CA ALA A 132 -5.27 7.95 6.66
C ALA A 132 -4.88 7.98 5.19
N MET A 133 -5.88 7.87 4.32
CA MET A 133 -5.73 7.90 2.86
C MET A 133 -6.36 9.15 2.30
N LEU A 134 -5.66 9.82 1.38
CA LEU A 134 -6.23 10.90 0.57
C LEU A 134 -5.68 10.86 -0.85
N HIS A 135 -6.39 11.54 -1.75
CA HIS A 135 -5.88 11.85 -3.07
C HIS A 135 -5.46 13.32 -3.12
N PHE A 136 -4.31 13.58 -3.73
CA PHE A 136 -3.67 14.88 -3.79
C PHE A 136 -3.29 15.22 -5.24
N ILE A 137 -3.68 16.41 -5.69
CA ILE A 137 -3.41 16.97 -7.01
C ILE A 137 -2.53 18.21 -6.81
N PRO A 138 -1.19 18.07 -6.93
CA PRO A 138 -0.23 19.13 -6.60
C PRO A 138 -0.27 20.32 -7.57
N ARG A 139 -0.75 20.12 -8.80
CA ARG A 139 -0.80 21.14 -9.86
C ARG A 139 -1.94 20.82 -10.82
N ALA A 140 -2.51 21.86 -11.42
CA ALA A 140 -3.53 21.73 -12.45
C ALA A 140 -3.07 20.76 -13.54
N HIS A 141 -3.97 19.84 -13.94
CA HIS A 141 -3.72 18.78 -14.92
C HIS A 141 -2.65 17.74 -14.52
N ALA A 142 -2.16 17.76 -13.26
CA ALA A 142 -1.35 16.67 -12.75
C ALA A 142 -2.22 15.44 -12.47
N GLN A 143 -1.63 14.25 -12.60
CA GLN A 143 -2.28 13.02 -12.18
C GLN A 143 -2.48 13.02 -10.65
N PRO A 144 -3.67 12.66 -10.13
CA PRO A 144 -3.88 12.51 -8.70
C PRO A 144 -2.91 11.47 -8.11
N LEU A 145 -2.25 11.85 -7.02
CA LEU A 145 -1.42 10.98 -6.20
C LEU A 145 -2.25 10.47 -5.03
N ARG A 146 -2.19 9.18 -4.73
CA ARG A 146 -2.68 8.64 -3.46
C ARG A 146 -1.59 8.79 -2.40
N VAL A 147 -1.96 9.35 -1.27
CA VAL A 147 -1.11 9.52 -0.10
C VAL A 147 -1.70 8.68 1.04
N ASP A 148 -0.86 7.84 1.65
CA ASP A 148 -1.22 6.97 2.78
C ASP A 148 -0.32 7.30 3.97
N ILE A 149 -0.92 7.57 5.13
CA ILE A 149 -0.21 8.00 6.34
C ILE A 149 -0.73 7.20 7.53
N PRO A 150 0.11 6.52 8.32
CA PRO A 150 -0.34 5.93 9.58
C PRO A 150 -0.94 7.00 10.50
N ALA A 151 -2.09 6.71 11.11
CA ALA A 151 -2.86 7.67 11.91
C ALA A 151 -2.02 8.34 13.01
N ASN A 152 -1.16 7.57 13.67
CA ASN A 152 -0.27 8.08 14.71
C ASN A 152 0.74 9.12 14.18
N GLY A 153 1.12 9.05 12.89
CA GLY A 153 1.93 10.05 12.21
C GLY A 153 1.22 11.40 12.03
N LEU A 154 -0.10 11.44 12.20
CA LEU A 154 -0.93 12.64 12.21
C LEU A 154 -1.37 13.05 13.63
N GLY A 155 -0.81 12.43 14.67
CA GLY A 155 -1.24 12.63 16.05
C GLY A 155 -2.59 11.99 16.39
N VAL A 156 -3.08 11.05 15.55
CA VAL A 156 -4.33 10.32 15.77
C VAL A 156 -4.02 8.92 16.29
N GLU A 157 -4.43 8.61 17.51
CA GLU A 157 -4.12 7.32 18.17
C GLU A 157 -5.10 6.18 17.80
N LYS A 158 -5.74 6.27 16.63
CA LYS A 158 -6.70 5.24 16.15
C LYS A 158 -5.97 4.08 15.50
N THR A 159 -6.35 2.87 15.91
CA THR A 159 -5.91 1.61 15.33
C THR A 159 -6.85 1.17 14.22
N LEU A 160 -6.45 0.14 13.49
CA LEU A 160 -7.26 -0.49 12.46
C LEU A 160 -8.65 -0.89 12.98
N TRP A 161 -8.76 -1.31 14.24
CA TRP A 161 -10.00 -1.80 14.87
C TRP A 161 -10.93 -0.71 15.37
N ASP A 162 -10.40 0.49 15.63
CA ASP A 162 -11.20 1.62 16.12
C ASP A 162 -12.10 2.24 15.03
N VAL A 163 -11.91 1.84 13.77
CA VAL A 163 -12.55 2.46 12.60
C VAL A 163 -13.36 1.42 11.82
N ARG A 164 -14.65 1.73 11.58
CA ARG A 164 -15.61 0.81 10.97
C ARG A 164 -16.56 1.55 9.99
N PRO A 165 -16.51 1.28 8.68
CA PRO A 165 -15.32 0.88 7.91
C PRO A 165 -14.38 2.06 7.63
N PHE A 166 -14.90 3.28 7.69
CA PHE A 166 -14.20 4.51 7.39
C PHE A 166 -14.53 5.61 8.39
N GLU A 167 -13.69 6.63 8.44
CA GLU A 167 -13.96 7.88 9.14
C GLU A 167 -13.26 9.04 8.45
N PHE A 168 -13.98 10.13 8.15
CA PHE A 168 -13.35 11.34 7.62
C PHE A 168 -12.61 12.10 8.73
N LEU A 169 -11.41 12.56 8.42
CA LEU A 169 -10.57 13.36 9.31
C LEU A 169 -10.61 14.83 8.91
N ALA A 170 -10.30 15.70 9.88
CA ALA A 170 -10.13 17.13 9.63
C ALA A 170 -8.96 17.37 8.65
N PRO A 171 -9.16 18.18 7.58
CA PRO A 171 -8.11 18.50 6.61
C PRO A 171 -6.84 19.12 7.23
N SER A 172 -7.00 19.90 8.31
CA SER A 172 -5.89 20.55 9.02
C SER A 172 -4.83 19.60 9.57
N LEU A 173 -5.15 18.32 9.75
CA LEU A 173 -4.19 17.31 10.20
C LEU A 173 -3.12 16.99 9.15
N VAL A 174 -3.44 17.16 7.85
CA VAL A 174 -2.52 16.80 6.75
C VAL A 174 -1.89 18.01 6.07
N ASP A 175 -2.38 19.23 6.30
CA ASP A 175 -1.90 20.46 5.65
C ASP A 175 -0.37 20.64 5.70
N PRO A 176 0.31 20.48 6.86
CA PRO A 176 1.76 20.67 6.92
C PRO A 176 2.53 19.67 6.06
N LEU A 177 2.06 18.42 6.03
CA LEU A 177 2.66 17.34 5.26
C LEU A 177 2.45 17.56 3.75
N LEU A 178 1.26 18.00 3.35
CA LEU A 178 0.99 18.32 1.96
C LEU A 178 1.82 19.51 1.48
N GLY A 179 2.06 20.52 2.32
CA GLY A 179 2.98 21.61 2.01
C GLY A 179 4.40 21.12 1.67
N GLN A 180 4.89 20.11 2.37
CA GLN A 180 6.18 19.47 2.06
C GLN A 180 6.12 18.71 0.73
N LEU A 181 5.06 17.92 0.49
CA LEU A 181 4.90 17.18 -0.77
C LEU A 181 4.78 18.11 -2.00
N VAL A 182 4.11 19.26 -1.86
CA VAL A 182 4.09 20.30 -2.90
C VAL A 182 5.49 20.83 -3.18
N SER A 183 6.28 21.08 -2.13
CA SER A 183 7.64 21.63 -2.25
C SER A 183 8.59 20.67 -2.98
N ASP A 184 8.37 19.36 -2.82
CA ASP A 184 9.14 18.31 -3.49
C ASP A 184 8.61 17.94 -4.90
N PHE A 185 7.51 18.54 -5.34
CA PHE A 185 6.89 18.24 -6.64
C PHE A 185 7.64 18.94 -7.79
N GLY A 186 8.37 18.16 -8.58
CA GLY A 186 9.13 18.59 -9.75
C GLY A 186 8.39 18.51 -11.10
N GLY A 187 7.10 18.17 -11.13
CA GLY A 187 6.29 18.15 -12.35
C GLY A 187 5.97 16.75 -12.90
N ARG A 188 5.69 16.68 -14.21
CA ARG A 188 5.19 15.46 -14.89
C ARG A 188 6.14 14.27 -14.78
N ASP A 189 7.44 14.50 -14.73
CA ASP A 189 8.44 13.43 -14.68
C ASP A 189 8.96 13.18 -13.26
N VAL A 190 8.86 14.19 -12.38
CA VAL A 190 9.39 14.18 -11.01
C VAL A 190 8.27 14.52 -10.04
N TYR A 191 7.50 13.52 -9.63
CA TYR A 191 6.30 13.69 -8.80
C TYR A 191 6.63 13.92 -7.32
N ASN A 192 7.77 13.39 -6.87
CA ASN A 192 8.41 13.73 -5.61
C ASN A 192 9.92 13.52 -5.86
N ALA A 193 10.73 14.53 -5.60
CA ALA A 193 12.15 14.52 -5.94
C ALA A 193 12.90 13.35 -5.28
N LEU A 194 12.63 13.10 -4.00
CA LEU A 194 13.29 12.02 -3.24
C LEU A 194 12.90 10.64 -3.79
N LEU A 195 11.60 10.41 -4.03
CA LEU A 195 11.13 9.15 -4.63
C LEU A 195 11.67 8.95 -6.04
N TYR A 196 11.85 10.02 -6.81
CA TYR A 196 12.41 9.95 -8.15
C TYR A 196 13.89 9.55 -8.15
N VAL A 197 14.69 10.10 -7.22
CA VAL A 197 16.10 9.71 -7.06
C VAL A 197 16.21 8.23 -6.67
N VAL A 198 15.43 7.80 -5.67
CA VAL A 198 15.42 6.40 -5.25
C VAL A 198 14.97 5.47 -6.39
N ASP A 199 13.90 5.80 -7.12
CA ASP A 199 13.44 5.00 -8.27
C ASP A 199 14.56 4.84 -9.31
N ARG A 200 15.31 5.90 -9.60
CA ARG A 200 16.42 5.85 -10.55
C ARG A 200 17.58 4.99 -10.08
N GLU A 201 17.92 5.03 -8.80
CA GLU A 201 19.03 4.27 -8.23
C GLU A 201 18.73 2.77 -8.13
N VAL A 202 17.49 2.41 -7.81
CA VAL A 202 17.10 1.00 -7.63
C VAL A 202 16.60 0.35 -8.92
N ARG A 203 16.38 1.12 -9.99
CA ARG A 203 15.92 0.60 -11.28
C ARG A 203 16.99 -0.30 -11.88
N LEU A 204 16.69 -1.60 -11.91
CA LEU A 204 17.54 -2.58 -12.57
C LEU A 204 17.59 -2.31 -14.07
N GLY A 205 18.80 -2.09 -14.58
CA GLY A 205 19.03 -1.97 -16.02
C GLY A 205 18.82 -3.31 -16.74
N GLY A 206 18.49 -3.27 -18.03
CA GLY A 206 18.30 -4.49 -18.84
C GLY A 206 19.49 -5.44 -18.77
N SER A 207 20.72 -4.91 -18.75
CA SER A 207 21.94 -5.70 -18.59
C SER A 207 22.07 -6.43 -17.25
N GLN A 208 21.55 -5.87 -16.15
CA GLN A 208 21.56 -6.53 -14.83
C GLN A 208 20.50 -7.62 -14.75
N VAL A 209 19.31 -7.38 -15.32
CA VAL A 209 18.24 -8.37 -15.42
C VAL A 209 18.69 -9.55 -16.30
N ASP A 210 19.28 -9.25 -17.45
CA ASP A 210 19.75 -10.24 -18.43
C ASP A 210 20.95 -11.04 -17.94
N GLY A 211 21.92 -10.38 -17.30
CA GLY A 211 23.16 -11.03 -16.88
C GLY A 211 23.02 -11.83 -15.59
N VAL A 212 22.40 -11.25 -14.56
CA VAL A 212 22.42 -11.82 -13.21
C VAL A 212 21.14 -12.58 -12.91
N TYR A 213 19.99 -11.93 -13.06
CA TYR A 213 18.72 -12.53 -12.67
C TYR A 213 18.30 -13.67 -13.60
N ARG A 214 18.49 -13.54 -14.91
CA ARG A 214 18.16 -14.61 -15.85
C ARG A 214 19.00 -15.86 -15.60
N SER A 215 20.30 -15.70 -15.38
CA SER A 215 21.21 -16.81 -15.09
C SER A 215 20.82 -17.51 -13.78
N LEU A 216 20.58 -16.72 -12.72
CA LEU A 216 20.22 -17.23 -11.40
C LEU A 216 18.85 -17.92 -11.40
N LEU A 217 17.85 -17.32 -12.05
CA LEU A 217 16.51 -17.93 -12.15
C LEU A 217 16.53 -19.17 -13.04
N SER A 218 17.29 -19.17 -14.14
CA SER A 218 17.43 -20.36 -15.00
C SER A 218 18.13 -21.50 -14.25
N SER A 219 19.12 -21.21 -13.41
CA SER A 219 19.78 -22.23 -12.57
C SER A 219 18.86 -22.77 -11.48
N GLN A 220 18.07 -21.90 -10.84
CA GLN A 220 17.13 -22.30 -9.78
C GLN A 220 15.92 -23.08 -10.33
N LEU A 221 15.45 -22.74 -11.53
CA LEU A 221 14.30 -23.39 -12.16
C LEU A 221 14.69 -24.63 -12.99
N GLY A 222 16.00 -24.86 -13.19
CA GLY A 222 16.53 -25.95 -14.01
C GLY A 222 16.08 -25.90 -15.48
N ARG A 223 15.66 -24.72 -15.96
CA ARG A 223 15.15 -24.49 -17.32
C ARG A 223 15.54 -23.11 -17.81
N PRO A 224 15.89 -22.96 -19.10
CA PRO A 224 16.17 -21.64 -19.68
C PRO A 224 14.90 -20.79 -19.66
N ILE A 225 15.03 -19.55 -19.18
CA ILE A 225 13.96 -18.55 -19.26
C ILE A 225 14.08 -17.86 -20.62
N GLU A 226 13.02 -17.97 -21.42
CA GLU A 226 12.85 -17.24 -22.67
C GLU A 226 11.94 -16.03 -22.45
N TYR A 227 12.23 -14.95 -23.16
CA TYR A 227 11.40 -13.75 -23.15
C TYR A 227 10.13 -13.95 -23.99
N ASP A 228 9.01 -13.45 -23.48
CA ASP A 228 7.82 -13.15 -24.30
C ASP A 228 8.16 -12.04 -25.32
N ARG A 229 7.47 -12.02 -26.47
CA ARG A 229 7.59 -10.96 -27.48
C ARG A 229 7.40 -9.55 -26.91
N SER A 230 6.67 -9.40 -25.80
CA SER A 230 6.45 -8.12 -25.11
C SER A 230 7.70 -7.51 -24.47
N THR A 231 8.72 -8.31 -24.14
CA THR A 231 9.94 -7.85 -23.45
C THR A 231 11.02 -7.32 -24.41
N ARG A 232 10.91 -7.58 -25.72
CA ARG A 232 11.81 -7.02 -26.75
C ARG A 232 11.69 -5.50 -26.94
N ARG A 233 10.66 -4.86 -26.37
CA ARG A 233 10.47 -3.39 -26.45
C ARG A 233 11.30 -2.60 -25.44
N PHE A 234 11.97 -3.27 -24.50
CA PHE A 234 12.76 -2.64 -23.44
C PHE A 234 14.27 -2.85 -23.59
N THR A 235 14.72 -3.40 -24.71
CA THR A 235 16.13 -3.71 -25.03
C THR A 235 16.67 -2.91 -26.21
N HIS A 236 16.39 -1.60 -26.24
CA HIS A 236 17.12 -0.63 -27.06
C HIS A 236 17.61 0.53 -26.20
#